data_AF-A0AA43CE68-F1
#
_entry.id   AF-A0AA43CE68-F1
#
_cell.length_a   1.000
_cell.length_b   1.000
_cell.length_c   1.000
_cell.angle_alpha   90.00
_cell.angle_beta   90.00
_cell.angle_gamma   90.00
#
_symmetry.space_group_name_H-M   'P 1'
#
loop_
_entity.id
_entity.type
_entity.pdbx_description
1 polymer ?
#
loop_
_entity_poly.entity_id
_entity_poly.type
_entity_poly.pdbx_seq_one_letter_code
_entity_poly.pdbx_strand_id
1 'polypeptide(L)'
;MNETLFAIYFPIWFALVIGTWLFFRGRDSAFKKRWYRRVSAFNVTVIVGMIVLMAIPMSLPFAILGAAMLPLMWIPIYRTRVCLACGKVCQPENLITPQKFCSKCGAGLD
;
A
#
# COMPACT_ATOMS: atom_id res chain seq x y z
N MET A 1 20.56 -15.02 3.20
CA MET A 1 19.71 -14.02 2.51
C MET A 1 20.28 -13.85 1.11
N ASN A 2 19.46 -13.90 0.06
CA ASN A 2 19.96 -13.86 -1.32
C ASN A 2 20.30 -12.41 -1.70
N GLU A 3 21.58 -12.05 -1.65
CA GLU A 3 22.08 -10.67 -1.86
C GLU A 3 21.59 -10.06 -3.18
N THR A 4 21.54 -10.88 -4.23
CA THR A 4 21.04 -10.49 -5.55
C THR A 4 19.57 -10.06 -5.51
N LEU A 5 18.70 -10.81 -4.80
CA LEU A 5 17.29 -10.43 -4.67
C LEU A 5 17.14 -9.14 -3.86
N PHE A 6 17.95 -8.95 -2.83
CA PHE A 6 17.92 -7.75 -2.00
C PHE A 6 18.36 -6.50 -2.79
N ALA A 7 19.41 -6.63 -3.61
CA ALA A 7 19.87 -5.58 -4.51
C ALA A 7 18.84 -5.21 -5.58
N ILE A 8 18.01 -6.16 -6.04
CA ILE A 8 16.91 -5.91 -7.00
C ILE A 8 15.68 -5.29 -6.31
N TYR A 9 15.41 -5.68 -5.06
CA TYR A 9 14.24 -5.21 -4.32
C TYR A 9 14.25 -3.70 -4.09
N PHE A 10 15.38 -3.11 -3.70
CA PHE A 10 15.44 -1.67 -3.44
C PHE A 10 15.10 -0.81 -4.66
N PRO A 11 15.71 -1.03 -5.85
CA PRO A 11 15.32 -0.34 -7.07
C PRO A 11 13.85 -0.48 -7.41
N ILE A 12 13.28 -1.69 -7.30
CA ILE A 12 11.85 -1.92 -7.55
C ILE A 12 11.01 -1.11 -6.55
N TRP A 13 11.33 -1.19 -5.27
CA TRP A 13 10.63 -0.47 -4.22
C TRP A 13 10.66 1.05 -4.46
N PHE A 14 11.82 1.61 -4.78
CA PHE A 14 11.97 3.02 -5.14
C PHE A 14 11.14 3.38 -6.38
N ALA A 15 11.17 2.55 -7.41
CA ALA A 15 10.39 2.75 -8.63
C ALA A 15 8.88 2.75 -8.33
N LEU A 16 8.39 1.86 -7.46
CA LEU A 16 6.99 1.83 -7.05
C LEU A 16 6.60 3.08 -6.24
N VAL A 17 7.42 3.50 -5.28
CA VAL A 17 7.14 4.68 -4.45
C VAL A 17 7.13 5.96 -5.29
N ILE A 18 8.19 6.19 -6.06
CA ILE A 18 8.32 7.37 -6.92
C ILE A 18 7.27 7.35 -8.03
N GLY A 19 7.08 6.19 -8.67
CA GLY A 19 6.08 6.01 -9.72
C GLY A 19 4.66 6.28 -9.22
N THR A 20 4.31 5.78 -8.04
CA THR A 20 2.99 6.05 -7.42
C THR A 20 2.81 7.53 -7.11
N TRP A 21 3.84 8.19 -6.57
CA TRP A 21 3.81 9.61 -6.29
C TRP A 21 3.61 10.43 -7.57
N LEU A 22 4.39 10.16 -8.61
CA LEU A 22 4.26 10.82 -9.92
C LEU A 22 2.89 10.56 -10.55
N PHE A 23 2.39 9.32 -10.48
CA PHE A 23 1.11 8.93 -11.07
C PHE A 23 -0.08 9.70 -10.49
N PHE A 24 -0.05 9.98 -9.18
CA PHE A 24 -1.11 10.74 -8.50
C PHE A 24 -0.83 12.24 -8.37
N ARG A 25 0.37 12.72 -8.71
CA ARG A 25 0.72 14.14 -8.65
C ARG A 25 -0.14 14.95 -9.62
N GLY A 26 -0.74 16.03 -9.13
CA GLY A 26 -1.59 16.92 -9.94
C GLY A 26 -2.91 16.31 -10.44
N ARG A 27 -3.23 15.06 -10.08
CA ARG A 27 -4.49 14.41 -10.49
C ARG A 27 -5.66 14.82 -9.60
N ASP A 28 -6.83 14.86 -10.22
CA ASP A 28 -8.11 15.13 -9.57
C ASP A 28 -8.47 14.10 -8.51
N SER A 29 -9.28 14.52 -7.55
CA SER A 29 -9.74 13.67 -6.45
C SER A 29 -10.53 12.45 -6.93
N ALA A 30 -11.34 12.59 -7.99
CA ALA A 30 -12.09 11.50 -8.60
C ALA A 30 -11.15 10.46 -9.25
N PHE A 31 -10.09 10.91 -9.94
CA PHE A 31 -9.08 10.03 -10.52
C PHE A 31 -8.35 9.24 -9.42
N LYS A 32 -7.92 9.94 -8.36
CA LYS A 32 -7.29 9.32 -7.18
C LYS A 32 -8.21 8.28 -6.55
N LYS A 33 -9.49 8.58 -6.31
CA LYS A 33 -10.45 7.61 -5.73
C LYS A 33 -10.58 6.34 -6.58
N ARG A 34 -10.62 6.48 -7.91
CA ARG A 34 -10.74 5.34 -8.84
C ARG A 34 -9.50 4.45 -8.85
N TRP A 35 -8.31 5.06 -8.87
CA TRP A 35 -7.06 4.34 -9.14
C TRP A 35 -6.26 4.01 -7.88
N TYR A 36 -6.40 4.75 -6.79
CA TYR A 36 -5.57 4.59 -5.59
C TYR A 36 -5.60 3.15 -5.06
N ARG A 37 -6.79 2.55 -4.95
CA ARG A 37 -6.91 1.17 -4.48
C ARG A 37 -6.25 0.16 -5.42
N ARG A 38 -6.39 0.33 -6.73
CA ARG A 38 -5.81 -0.57 -7.75
C ARG A 38 -4.29 -0.49 -7.75
N VAL A 39 -3.75 0.72 -7.74
CA VAL A 39 -2.30 0.95 -7.70
C VAL A 39 -1.70 0.48 -6.37
N SER A 40 -2.36 0.76 -5.25
CA SER A 40 -1.90 0.28 -3.93
C SER A 40 -1.92 -1.25 -3.83
N ALA A 41 -2.98 -1.90 -4.32
CA ALA A 41 -3.06 -3.36 -4.38
C ALA A 41 -1.95 -3.94 -5.26
N PHE A 42 -1.69 -3.35 -6.43
CA PHE A 42 -0.58 -3.75 -7.30
C PHE A 42 0.78 -3.64 -6.58
N ASN A 43 1.05 -2.50 -5.95
CA ASN A 43 2.31 -2.28 -5.21
C ASN A 43 2.49 -3.31 -4.09
N VAL A 44 1.44 -3.57 -3.30
CA VAL A 44 1.50 -4.55 -2.22
C VAL A 44 1.71 -5.95 -2.76
N THR A 45 1.03 -6.36 -3.84
CA THR A 45 1.27 -7.67 -4.47
C THR A 45 2.72 -7.83 -4.91
N VAL A 46 3.33 -6.81 -5.53
CA VAL A 46 4.74 -6.85 -5.96
C VAL A 46 5.68 -6.96 -4.76
N ILE A 47 5.50 -6.11 -3.74
CA ILE A 47 6.36 -6.11 -2.54
C ILE A 47 6.25 -7.45 -1.79
N VAL A 48 5.03 -7.92 -1.57
CA VAL A 48 4.75 -9.21 -0.94
C VAL A 48 5.38 -10.35 -1.72
N GLY A 49 5.18 -10.38 -3.05
CA GLY A 49 5.74 -11.45 -3.89
C GLY A 49 7.26 -11.52 -3.76
N MET A 50 7.93 -10.36 -3.76
CA MET A 50 9.37 -10.28 -3.53
C MET A 50 9.76 -10.78 -2.13
N ILE A 51 9.04 -10.38 -1.08
CA ILE A 51 9.30 -10.82 0.30
C ILE A 51 9.15 -12.35 0.41
N VAL A 52 8.10 -12.92 -0.18
CA VAL A 52 7.89 -14.37 -0.20
C VAL A 52 9.06 -15.08 -0.89
N LEU A 53 9.47 -14.61 -2.07
CA LEU A 53 10.62 -15.20 -2.80
C LEU A 53 11.92 -15.13 -1.98
N MET A 54 12.14 -14.05 -1.23
CA MET A 54 13.28 -13.92 -0.31
C MET A 54 13.17 -14.82 0.92
N ALA A 55 11.95 -15.16 1.34
CA ALA A 55 11.66 -15.96 2.54
C ALA A 55 11.62 -17.47 2.28
N ILE A 56 11.49 -17.93 1.03
CA ILE A 56 11.58 -19.35 0.66
C ILE A 56 12.82 -20.05 1.23
N PRO A 57 14.05 -19.49 1.16
CA PRO A 57 15.22 -20.11 1.77
C PRO A 57 15.34 -19.92 3.30
N MET A 58 14.39 -19.23 3.95
CA MET A 58 14.40 -19.01 5.40
C MET A 58 13.64 -20.10 6.16
N SER A 59 13.94 -20.27 7.44
CA SER A 59 13.31 -21.30 8.29
C SER A 59 11.79 -21.11 8.40
N LEU A 60 11.07 -22.21 8.70
CA LEU A 60 9.61 -22.26 8.86
C LEU A 60 8.98 -21.08 9.65
N PRO A 61 9.58 -20.57 10.75
CA PRO A 61 9.04 -19.42 11.48
C PRO A 61 8.97 -18.13 10.65
N PHE A 62 9.96 -17.88 9.78
CA PHE A 62 9.97 -16.70 8.91
C PHE A 62 8.93 -16.80 7.80
N ALA A 63 8.67 -18.00 7.29
CA ALA A 63 7.60 -18.23 6.34
C ALA A 63 6.22 -17.95 6.97
N ILE A 64 6.00 -18.39 8.21
CA ILE A 64 4.76 -18.11 8.96
C ILE A 64 4.61 -16.61 9.23
N LEU A 65 5.68 -15.93 9.63
CA LEU A 65 5.67 -14.48 9.85
C LEU A 65 5.32 -13.74 8.55
N GLY A 66 5.96 -14.10 7.43
CA GLY A 66 5.67 -13.51 6.12
C GLY A 66 4.21 -13.71 5.70
N ALA A 67 3.67 -14.91 5.91
CA ALA A 67 2.27 -15.22 5.66
C ALA A 67 1.32 -14.42 6.56
N ALA A 68 1.69 -14.15 7.82
CA ALA A 68 0.89 -13.34 8.74
C ALA A 68 0.92 -11.84 8.42
N MET A 69 1.99 -11.33 7.80
CA MET A 69 2.09 -9.93 7.39
C MET A 69 1.22 -9.56 6.18
N LEU A 70 0.89 -10.55 5.33
CA LEU A 70 0.00 -10.39 4.17
C LEU A 70 -1.33 -9.68 4.50
N PRO A 71 -2.18 -10.21 5.40
CA PRO A 71 -3.45 -9.57 5.74
C PRO A 71 -3.25 -8.20 6.39
N LEU A 72 -2.18 -8.01 7.17
CA LEU A 72 -1.87 -6.73 7.81
C LEU A 72 -1.55 -5.62 6.79
N MET A 73 -0.92 -5.96 5.66
CA MET A 73 -0.68 -5.00 4.58
C MET A 73 -1.94 -4.77 3.71
N TRP A 74 -2.80 -5.79 3.61
CA TRP A 74 -3.96 -5.75 2.72
C TRP A 74 -5.18 -5.02 3.31
N ILE A 75 -5.44 -5.18 4.61
CA ILE A 75 -6.55 -4.53 5.32
C ILE A 75 -6.52 -2.99 5.19
N PRO A 76 -5.38 -2.31 5.41
CA PRO A 76 -5.29 -0.86 5.26
C PRO A 76 -5.67 -0.39 3.85
N ILE A 77 -5.32 -1.13 2.80
CA ILE A 77 -5.60 -0.73 1.41
C ILE A 77 -7.11 -0.61 1.16
N TYR A 78 -7.89 -1.57 1.67
CA TYR A 78 -9.35 -1.53 1.52
C TYR A 78 -10.03 -0.50 2.42
N ARG A 79 -9.41 -0.15 3.54
CA ARG A 79 -9.94 0.83 4.49
C ARG A 79 -9.50 2.27 4.19
N THR A 80 -8.45 2.45 3.41
CA THR A 80 -7.97 3.77 2.98
C THR A 80 -8.98 4.40 2.03
N ARG A 81 -9.41 5.62 2.34
CA ARG A 81 -10.37 6.39 1.53
C ARG A 81 -9.66 7.56 0.87
N VAL A 82 -10.15 8.00 -0.29
CA VAL A 82 -9.70 9.26 -0.91
C VAL A 82 -10.81 10.28 -0.75
N CYS A 83 -10.48 11.42 -0.15
CA CYS A 83 -11.42 12.53 -0.01
C CYS A 83 -11.73 13.15 -1.38
N LEU A 84 -13.02 13.22 -1.75
CA LEU A 84 -13.45 13.83 -3.01
C LEU A 84 -13.32 15.37 -3.01
N ALA A 85 -13.42 16.01 -1.84
CA ALA A 85 -13.33 17.47 -1.73
C ALA A 85 -11.89 18.00 -1.90
N CYS A 86 -10.89 17.39 -1.23
CA CYS A 86 -9.52 17.90 -1.23
C CYS A 86 -8.48 16.96 -1.87
N GLY A 87 -8.88 15.75 -2.27
CA GLY A 87 -8.00 14.75 -2.88
C GLY A 87 -7.00 14.11 -1.91
N LYS A 88 -7.12 14.33 -0.59
CA LYS A 88 -6.25 13.68 0.41
C LYS A 88 -6.59 12.19 0.55
N VAL A 89 -5.56 11.37 0.51
CA VAL A 89 -5.61 9.96 0.91
C VAL A 89 -5.68 9.92 2.44
N CYS A 90 -6.77 9.37 2.96
CA CYS A 90 -7.07 9.29 4.38
C CYS A 90 -6.93 7.83 4.82
N GLN A 91 -5.88 7.56 5.59
CA GLN A 91 -5.63 6.26 6.20
C GLN A 91 -6.48 6.11 7.46
N PRO A 92 -7.01 4.91 7.73
CA PRO A 92 -7.78 4.68 8.95
C PRO A 92 -6.86 4.76 10.17
N GLU A 93 -7.36 5.31 11.28
CA GLU A 93 -6.62 5.42 12.54
C GLU A 93 -6.38 4.06 13.21
N ASN A 94 -7.22 3.08 12.91
CA ASN A 94 -7.05 1.70 13.34
C ASN A 94 -7.52 0.73 12.23
N LEU A 95 -7.23 -0.55 12.39
CA LEU A 95 -7.56 -1.57 11.38
C LEU A 95 -9.06 -1.92 11.33
N ILE A 96 -9.86 -1.44 12.28
CA ILE A 96 -11.24 -1.92 12.53
C ILE A 96 -12.27 -0.90 12.04
N THR A 97 -12.16 0.35 12.49
CA THR A 97 -13.08 1.44 12.22
C THR A 97 -12.56 2.30 11.07
N PRO A 98 -13.32 2.42 9.98
CA PRO A 98 -12.93 3.29 8.87
C PRO A 98 -13.04 4.76 9.30
N GLN A 99 -12.16 5.60 8.77
CA GLN A 99 -12.21 7.04 9.04
C GLN A 99 -13.45 7.65 8.37
N LYS A 100 -14.25 8.40 9.14
CA LYS A 100 -15.51 9.02 8.67
C LYS A 100 -15.30 10.40 8.05
N PHE A 101 -14.27 11.13 8.49
CA PHE A 101 -14.01 12.50 8.08
C PHE A 101 -12.58 12.68 7.59
N CYS A 102 -12.37 13.59 6.65
CA CYS A 102 -11.06 13.88 6.11
C CYS A 102 -10.20 14.65 7.11
N SER A 103 -9.04 14.10 7.47
CA SER A 103 -8.04 14.72 8.37
C SER A 103 -7.32 15.96 7.82
N LYS A 104 -7.80 16.57 6.73
CA LYS A 104 -7.28 17.84 6.19
C LYS A 104 -8.36 18.90 6.04
N CYS A 105 -9.56 18.51 5.58
CA CYS A 105 -10.63 19.46 5.27
C CYS A 105 -11.94 19.21 6.03
N GLY A 106 -12.04 18.16 6.84
CA GLY A 106 -13.24 17.84 7.61
C GLY A 106 -14.41 17.25 6.80
N ALA A 107 -14.33 17.18 5.47
CA ALA A 107 -15.39 16.61 4.64
C ALA A 107 -15.63 15.12 4.95
N GLY A 108 -16.88 14.67 4.84
CA GLY A 108 -17.25 13.25 4.96
C GLY A 108 -16.52 12.39 3.93
N LEU A 109 -16.10 11.19 4.35
CA LEU A 109 -15.43 10.20 3.52
C LEU A 109 -16.42 9.11 3.09
N ASP A 110 -16.86 9.20 1.84
CA ASP A 110 -17.71 8.19 1.19
C ASP A 110 -16.93 7.03 0.57
#